data_AF-A0A8H7Z5M7-F1
#
_entry.id   AF-A0A8H7Z5M7-F1
#
_cell.length_a   1.000
_cell.length_b   1.000
_cell.length_c   1.000
_cell.angle_alpha   90.00
_cell.angle_beta   90.00
_cell.angle_gamma   90.00
#
_symmetry.space_group_name_H-M   'P 1'
#
loop_
_entity.id
_entity.type
_entity.pdbx_description
1 polymer ?
#
loop_
_entity_poly.entity_id
_entity_poly.type
_entity_poly.pdbx_seq_one_letter_code
_entity_poly.pdbx_strand_id
1 'polypeptide(L)' 'MNSVIARHSILRATTPLRSQSIRRSQLSALSRLLSTLAVLEQRDGKIQGSSLSAITAAQKLGGSVTAFVAGVV' A
#
# COMPACT_ATOMS: atom_id res chain seq x y z
N MET A 1 -4.13 26.75 -62.67
CA MET A 1 -3.46 25.44 -62.49
C MET A 1 -2.54 25.56 -61.28
N ASN A 2 -3.01 25.18 -60.10
CA ASN A 2 -2.17 25.12 -58.89
C ASN A 2 -2.89 24.31 -57.82
N SER A 3 -2.18 23.30 -57.33
CA SER A 3 -2.68 22.02 -56.84
C SER A 3 -3.14 21.99 -55.39
N VAL A 4 -4.19 21.21 -55.15
CA VAL A 4 -4.64 20.69 -53.86
C VAL A 4 -3.52 19.88 -53.18
N ILE A 5 -3.19 20.18 -51.92
CA ILE A 5 -2.54 19.23 -51.00
C ILE A 5 -3.20 19.38 -49.63
N ALA A 6 -4.27 18.63 -49.40
CA ALA A 6 -4.82 18.42 -48.06
C ALA A 6 -3.90 17.43 -47.32
N ARG A 7 -3.25 17.91 -46.26
CA ARG A 7 -2.42 17.09 -45.36
C ARG A 7 -3.34 16.18 -44.53
N HIS A 8 -3.32 14.90 -44.86
CA HIS A 8 -3.97 13.82 -44.10
C HIS A 8 -3.18 13.57 -42.80
N SER A 9 -3.55 14.25 -41.72
CA SER A 9 -3.02 13.93 -40.38
C SER A 9 -3.94 12.91 -39.71
N ILE A 10 -3.57 11.64 -39.75
CA ILE A 10 -4.27 10.60 -38.99
C ILE A 10 -3.78 10.71 -37.54
N LEU A 11 -4.54 11.39 -36.69
CA LEU A 11 -4.33 11.38 -35.24
C LEU A 11 -4.59 9.96 -34.73
N ARG A 12 -3.51 9.19 -34.56
CA ARG A 12 -3.56 7.83 -34.01
C ARG A 12 -3.79 7.93 -32.49
N ALA A 13 -5.04 7.86 -32.06
CA ALA A 13 -5.39 7.77 -30.65
C ALA A 13 -4.88 6.44 -30.07
N THR A 14 -3.82 6.49 -29.27
CA THR A 14 -3.37 5.35 -28.46
C THR A 14 -4.09 5.39 -27.12
N THR A 15 -5.16 4.61 -26.95
CA THR A 15 -5.74 4.34 -25.63
C THR A 15 -4.86 3.31 -24.90
N PRO A 16 -4.17 3.64 -23.80
CA PRO A 16 -3.44 2.65 -23.04
C PRO A 16 -4.42 1.88 -22.14
N LEU A 17 -5.03 0.81 -22.66
CA LEU A 17 -5.79 -0.16 -21.85
C LEU A 17 -4.89 -1.00 -20.91
N ARG A 18 -3.58 -0.70 -20.82
CA ARG A 18 -2.56 -1.49 -20.11
C ARG A 18 -2.06 -0.84 -18.82
N SER A 19 -2.81 0.06 -18.20
CA SER A 19 -2.39 0.71 -16.94
C SER A 19 -3.02 0.07 -15.68
N GLN A 20 -4.23 -0.50 -15.77
CA GLN A 20 -4.94 -1.02 -14.59
C GLN A 20 -4.39 -2.35 -14.06
N SER A 21 -3.92 -3.26 -14.92
CA SER A 21 -3.43 -4.57 -14.50
C SER A 21 -2.12 -4.48 -13.70
N ILE A 22 -1.19 -3.63 -14.14
CA ILE A 22 0.13 -3.45 -13.49
C ILE A 22 -0.03 -2.81 -12.10
N ARG A 23 -0.95 -1.84 -11.93
CA ARG A 23 -1.19 -1.23 -10.61
C ARG A 23 -1.79 -2.22 -9.61
N ARG A 24 -2.65 -3.15 -10.05
CA ARG A 24 -3.23 -4.18 -9.18
C ARG A 24 -2.19 -5.20 -8.73
N SER A 25 -1.29 -5.64 -9.60
CA SER A 25 -0.24 -6.60 -9.23
C SER A 25 0.80 -6.01 -8.28
N GLN A 26 1.17 -4.73 -8.46
CA GLN A 26 2.09 -4.02 -7.56
C GLN A 26 1.51 -3.84 -6.14
N LEU A 27 0.22 -3.51 -6.03
CA LEU A 27 -0.44 -3.38 -4.72
C LEU A 27 -0.52 -4.72 -3.98
N SER A 28 -0.79 -5.82 -4.68
CA SER A 28 -0.77 -7.16 -4.06
C SER A 28 0.63 -7.58 -3.62
N ALA A 29 1.67 -7.26 -4.38
CA ALA A 29 3.05 -7.54 -4.00
C ALA A 29 3.46 -6.74 -2.74
N LEU A 30 3.11 -5.45 -2.68
CA LEU A 30 3.34 -4.61 -1.50
C LEU A 30 2.53 -5.08 -0.28
N SER A 31 1.30 -5.54 -0.47
CA SER A 31 0.47 -6.08 0.61
C SER A 31 1.08 -7.34 1.23
N ARG A 32 1.75 -8.19 0.45
CA ARG A 32 2.50 -9.36 0.97
C ARG A 32 3.79 -8.98 1.69
N LEU A 33 4.35 -7.81 1.38
CA LEU A 33 5.55 -7.28 2.04
C LEU A 33 5.21 -6.42 3.27
N LEU A 34 3.95 -6.02 3.43
CA LEU A 34 3.49 -5.29 4.61
C LEU A 34 3.52 -6.21 5.84
N SER A 35 4.44 -5.88 6.74
CA SER A 35 4.54 -6.45 8.08
C SER A 35 4.68 -5.30 9.07
N THR A 36 4.01 -5.39 10.20
CA THR A 36 4.03 -4.37 11.25
C THR A 36 4.56 -4.97 12.55
N LEU A 37 5.57 -4.32 13.13
CA LEU A 37 6.05 -4.61 14.48
C LEU A 37 5.35 -3.67 15.48
N ALA A 38 4.49 -4.21 16.34
CA ALA A 38 3.82 -3.46 17.41
C ALA A 38 4.60 -3.62 18.73
N VAL A 39 5.12 -2.53 19.28
CA VAL A 39 5.77 -2.55 20.60
C VAL A 39 4.72 -2.29 21.69
N LEU A 40 4.62 -3.19 22.66
CA LEU A 40 3.67 -3.12 23.76
C LEU A 40 4.40 -2.84 25.07
N GLU A 41 4.03 -1.77 25.75
CA GLU A 41 4.55 -1.48 27.09
C GLU A 41 3.93 -2.43 28.13
N GLN A 42 4.80 -3.05 28.93
CA GLN A 42 4.45 -3.82 30.12
C GLN A 42 4.86 -3.05 31.38
N ARG A 43 3.95 -2.98 32.33
CA ARG A 43 4.16 -2.38 33.65
C ARG A 43 3.47 -3.23 34.72
N ASP A 44 4.16 -3.51 35.81
CA ASP A 44 3.65 -4.31 36.94
C ASP A 44 3.08 -5.68 36.49
N GLY A 45 3.80 -6.37 35.61
CA GLY A 45 3.35 -7.66 35.06
C GLY A 45 2.15 -7.58 34.10
N LYS A 46 1.67 -6.39 33.74
CA LYS A 46 0.48 -6.19 32.87
C LYS A 46 0.82 -5.36 31.65
N ILE A 47 0.16 -5.66 30.53
CA ILE A 47 0.25 -4.80 29.35
C ILE A 47 -0.51 -3.50 29.61
N GLN A 48 0.14 -2.38 29.34
CA GLN A 48 -0.47 -1.06 29.46
C GLN A 48 -1.54 -0.89 28.39
N GLY A 49 -2.76 -0.52 28.79
CA GLY A 49 -3.91 -0.43 27.89
C GLY A 49 -3.71 0.57 26.73
N SER A 50 -2.96 1.65 26.95
CA SER A 50 -2.61 2.62 25.90
C SER A 50 -1.81 2.00 24.76
N SER A 51 -1.04 0.94 25.01
CA SER A 51 -0.23 0.27 24.00
C SER A 51 -1.06 -0.62 23.07
N LEU A 52 -2.29 -1.01 23.47
CA LEU A 52 -3.17 -1.85 22.65
C LEU A 52 -3.67 -1.13 21.40
N SER A 53 -3.73 0.21 21.39
CA SER A 53 -4.10 0.97 20.19
C SER A 53 -3.08 0.78 19.06
N ALA A 54 -1.83 0.45 19.36
CA ALA A 54 -0.82 0.12 18.36
C ALA A 54 -1.21 -1.14 17.57
N ILE A 55 -1.82 -2.13 18.22
CA ILE A 55 -2.34 -3.34 17.55
C ILE A 55 -3.50 -2.97 16.64
N THR A 56 -4.45 -2.16 17.12
CA THR A 56 -5.60 -1.73 16.31
C THR A 56 -5.14 -0.91 15.09
N ALA A 57 -4.13 -0.05 15.24
CA ALA A 57 -3.54 0.68 14.12
C ALA A 57 -2.85 -0.26 13.13
N ALA A 58 -2.06 -1.22 13.63
CA ALA A 58 -1.39 -2.23 12.79
C ALA A 58 -2.40 -3.07 11.99
N GLN A 59 -3.52 -3.47 12.60
CA GLN A 59 -4.60 -4.18 11.92
C GLN A 59 -5.24 -3.35 10.80
N LYS A 60 -5.39 -2.03 10.99
CA LYS A 60 -5.90 -1.12 9.95
C LYS A 60 -4.94 -0.95 8.78
N LEU A 61 -3.63 -1.02 9.02
CA LEU A 61 -2.61 -1.02 7.98
C LEU A 61 -2.62 -2.32 7.16
N GLY A 62 -3.04 -3.42 7.78
CA GLY A 62 -3.09 -4.74 7.17
C GLY A 62 -1.73 -5.45 7.15
N GLY A 63 -1.71 -6.63 6.56
CA GLY A 63 -0.53 -7.50 6.58
C GLY A 63 -0.35 -8.22 7.92
N SER A 64 0.83 -8.80 8.13
CA SER A 64 1.14 -9.51 9.38
C SER A 64 1.47 -8.52 10.51
N VAL A 65 1.02 -8.83 11.73
CA VAL A 65 1.32 -8.04 12.93
C VAL A 65 2.12 -8.89 13.89
N THR A 66 3.33 -8.46 14.22
CA THR A 66 4.19 -9.09 15.22
C THR A 66 4.27 -8.16 16.43
N ALA A 67 3.96 -8.65 17.63
CA ALA A 67 4.04 -7.85 18.84
C ALA A 67 5.36 -8.14 19.61
N PHE A 68 5.99 -7.09 20.13
CA PHE A 68 7.12 -7.17 21.06
C PHE A 68 6.72 -6.52 22.37
N VAL A 69 6.69 -7.30 23.45
CA VAL A 69 6.37 -6.80 24.79
C VAL A 69 7.65 -6.31 25.45
N ALA A 70 7.67 -5.03 25.81
CA ALA A 70 8.81 -4.36 26.44
C ALA A 70 8.40 -3.83 27.81
N GLY A 71 9.15 -4.18 28.84
CA GLY A 71 8.92 -3.71 30.19
C GLY A 71 9.66 -4.55 31.23
N VAL A 72 9.62 -4.09 32.47
CA VAL A 72 10.08 -4.86 33.62
C VAL A 72 8.93 -5.69 34.14
N VAL A 73 9.24 -6.92 34.53
CA VAL A 73 8.31 -7.83 35.21
C VAL A 73 8.14 -7.40 36.65
#